data_AF-A0A060CE14-F1
#
_entry.id   AF-A0A060CE14-F1
#
_cell.length_a   1.000
_cell.length_b   1.000
_cell.length_c   1.000
_cell.angle_alpha   90.00
_cell.angle_beta   90.00
_cell.angle_gamma   90.00
#
_symmetry.space_group_name_H-M   'P 1'
#
loop_
_entity.id
_entity.type
_entity.pdbx_description
1 polymer ?
#
loop_
_entity_poly.entity_id
_entity_poly.type
_entity_poly.pdbx_seq_one_letter_code
_entity_poly.pdbx_strand_id
1 'polypeptide(L)'
;ASNVRGKAFATANVTDGKYDTYWATLDEVKSATLTFTLPRVEKVNRFLLQEVIVRNVVAGSMAKRLGREEGEVLIRPTVEFSLKSDPLDDPWINEYYAVSLGLATEEQVKEVIRQAFAVNDVLKPFLADKGVVLVDFKLEFGLFLRPGDAGDEISPDTCRFWDADTHEHLDK
;
A
#
# COMPACT_ATOMS: atom_id res chain seq x y z
N ALA A 1 -6.75 -14.66 32.09
CA ALA A 1 -7.92 -14.90 31.21
C ALA A 1 -7.53 -15.96 30.20
N SER A 2 -8.47 -16.80 29.75
CA SER A 2 -8.20 -18.04 29.01
C SER A 2 -7.90 -17.81 27.53
N ASN A 3 -6.78 -18.34 27.05
CA ASN A 3 -6.35 -18.33 25.64
C ASN A 3 -7.07 -19.42 24.81
N VAL A 4 -8.40 -19.40 24.81
CA VAL A 4 -9.20 -20.39 24.09
C VAL A 4 -10.46 -19.75 23.50
N ARG A 5 -10.51 -19.69 22.16
CA ARG A 5 -11.59 -20.38 21.44
C ARG A 5 -10.94 -21.56 20.69
N GLY A 6 -11.23 -22.79 21.11
CA GLY A 6 -10.71 -24.04 20.53
C GLY A 6 -9.48 -24.65 21.22
N LYS A 7 -9.58 -25.91 21.68
CA LYS A 7 -8.75 -26.54 22.73
C LYS A 7 -7.47 -27.28 22.29
N ALA A 8 -6.90 -27.06 21.10
CA ALA A 8 -5.76 -27.87 20.67
C ALA A 8 -4.82 -27.15 19.70
N PHE A 9 -3.86 -26.41 20.22
CA PHE A 9 -2.80 -25.79 19.42
C PHE A 9 -1.43 -26.42 19.76
N ALA A 10 -0.73 -26.92 18.74
CA ALA A 10 0.61 -27.48 18.81
C ALA A 10 1.40 -27.06 17.57
N THR A 11 2.74 -27.04 17.62
CA THR A 11 3.61 -26.59 16.52
C THR A 11 3.36 -27.33 15.19
N ALA A 12 2.85 -28.56 15.27
CA ALA A 12 2.46 -29.35 14.10
C ALA A 12 1.29 -28.73 13.29
N ASN A 13 0.50 -27.84 13.89
CA ASN A 13 -0.67 -27.22 13.26
C ASN A 13 -0.29 -26.12 12.25
N VAL A 14 0.97 -25.67 12.22
CA VAL A 14 1.46 -24.75 11.20
C VAL A 14 1.54 -25.42 9.83
N THR A 15 1.67 -26.75 9.79
CA THR A 15 1.82 -27.52 8.54
C THR A 15 0.65 -28.45 8.27
N ASP A 16 -0.46 -28.33 9.01
CA ASP A 16 -1.58 -29.29 8.96
C ASP A 16 -2.64 -28.98 7.89
N GLY A 17 -2.53 -27.83 7.22
CA GLY A 17 -3.42 -27.43 6.12
C GLY A 17 -4.83 -27.01 6.55
N LYS A 18 -5.07 -26.72 7.84
CA LYS A 18 -6.36 -26.25 8.35
C LYS A 18 -6.30 -24.75 8.66
N TYR A 19 -7.14 -23.96 8.01
CA TYR A 19 -7.09 -22.49 8.02
C TYR A 19 -7.54 -21.83 9.33
N ASP A 20 -8.39 -22.49 10.12
CA ASP A 20 -8.94 -21.93 11.36
C ASP A 20 -7.94 -21.85 12.52
N THR A 21 -6.68 -22.23 12.30
CA THR A 21 -5.62 -22.28 13.33
C THR A 21 -4.52 -21.24 13.14
N TYR A 22 -4.58 -20.43 12.08
CA TYR A 22 -3.40 -19.75 11.54
C TYR A 22 -3.03 -18.41 12.18
N TRP A 23 -3.94 -17.74 12.91
CA TRP A 23 -3.68 -16.37 13.38
C TRP A 23 -4.14 -16.15 14.81
N ALA A 24 -3.26 -16.49 15.74
CA ALA A 24 -3.15 -15.80 17.02
C ALA A 24 -1.71 -15.33 17.14
N THR A 25 -1.44 -14.08 16.78
CA THR A 25 -0.22 -13.40 17.23
C THR A 25 -0.43 -12.99 18.68
N LEU A 26 0.65 -12.79 19.42
CA LEU A 26 0.55 -12.25 20.78
C LEU A 26 -0.01 -10.82 20.70
N ASP A 27 -0.79 -10.38 21.68
CA ASP A 27 -1.39 -9.03 21.76
C ASP A 27 -0.36 -7.89 21.64
N GLU A 28 0.92 -8.21 21.78
CA GLU A 28 2.07 -7.32 21.63
C GLU A 28 2.56 -7.16 20.18
N VAL A 29 2.07 -7.97 19.24
CA VAL A 29 2.39 -7.86 17.80
C VAL A 29 1.45 -6.83 17.15
N LYS A 30 1.95 -5.60 16.99
CA LYS A 30 1.19 -4.44 16.48
C LYS A 30 1.37 -4.15 14.99
N SER A 31 2.16 -4.95 14.27
CA SER A 31 2.46 -4.71 12.85
C SER A 31 2.84 -6.01 12.15
N ALA A 32 2.43 -6.18 10.89
CA ALA A 32 2.81 -7.30 10.04
C ALA A 32 3.51 -6.80 8.78
N THR A 33 4.75 -7.21 8.52
CA THR A 33 5.51 -6.80 7.32
C THR A 33 5.31 -7.78 6.17
N LEU A 34 4.89 -7.27 5.01
CA LEU A 34 4.92 -8.01 3.76
C LEU A 34 6.16 -7.59 2.96
N THR A 35 7.12 -8.49 2.79
CA THR A 35 8.37 -8.21 2.06
C THR A 35 8.30 -8.80 0.67
N PHE A 36 8.28 -7.94 -0.35
CA PHE A 36 8.48 -8.35 -1.73
C PHE A 36 9.97 -8.32 -2.06
N THR A 37 10.52 -9.42 -2.54
CA THR A 37 11.89 -9.44 -3.04
C THR A 37 11.86 -9.26 -4.55
N LEU A 38 12.26 -8.09 -5.02
CA LEU A 38 12.51 -7.87 -6.44
C LEU A 38 13.72 -8.73 -6.87
N PRO A 39 13.73 -9.30 -8.09
CA PRO A 39 14.74 -10.27 -8.52
C PRO A 39 16.17 -9.71 -8.55
N ARG A 40 16.33 -8.39 -8.42
CA ARG A 40 17.62 -7.71 -8.45
C ARG A 40 17.59 -6.44 -7.60
N VAL A 41 18.61 -6.26 -6.76
CA VAL A 41 18.90 -4.98 -6.11
C VAL A 41 19.57 -4.06 -7.12
N GLU A 42 18.96 -2.90 -7.40
CA GLU A 42 19.49 -1.91 -8.33
C GLU A 42 19.70 -0.56 -7.65
N LYS A 43 20.78 0.15 -8.02
CA LYS A 43 21.06 1.50 -7.51
C LYS A 43 20.18 2.51 -8.24
N VAL A 44 19.32 3.17 -7.47
CA VAL A 44 18.55 4.35 -7.88
C VAL A 44 19.41 5.59 -7.67
N ASN A 45 19.45 6.51 -8.64
CA ASN A 45 20.22 7.76 -8.52
C ASN A 45 19.32 8.98 -8.26
N ARG A 46 18.02 8.89 -8.58
CA ARG A 46 17.12 10.03 -8.47
C ARG A 46 15.71 9.57 -8.15
N PHE A 47 15.13 10.07 -7.07
CA PHE A 47 13.69 9.94 -6.84
C PHE A 47 12.93 10.82 -7.81
N LEU A 48 11.95 10.24 -8.50
CA LEU A 48 11.14 10.92 -9.50
C LEU A 48 9.86 11.46 -8.86
N LEU A 49 9.08 10.56 -8.27
CA LEU A 49 7.81 10.85 -7.61
C LEU A 49 7.77 10.04 -6.33
N GLN A 50 7.92 10.72 -5.20
CA GLN A 50 8.18 10.06 -3.92
C GLN A 50 6.91 9.58 -3.23
N GLU A 51 5.75 10.19 -3.50
CA GLU A 51 4.49 9.72 -2.93
C GLU A 51 3.45 9.56 -4.03
N VAL A 52 3.27 8.32 -4.48
CA VAL A 52 2.24 7.92 -5.42
C VAL A 52 1.26 7.05 -4.68
N ILE A 53 0.08 7.58 -4.39
CA ILE A 53 -0.91 6.93 -3.53
C ILE A 53 -2.02 6.37 -4.40
N VAL A 54 -2.18 5.05 -4.39
CA VAL A 54 -3.33 4.37 -5.02
C VAL A 54 -4.40 4.18 -3.97
N ARG A 55 -5.65 4.57 -4.28
CA ARG A 55 -6.79 4.39 -3.39
C ARG A 55 -7.88 3.55 -4.05
N ASN A 56 -8.36 2.54 -3.32
CA ASN A 56 -9.52 1.73 -3.69
C ASN A 56 -10.77 2.14 -2.89
N VAL A 57 -10.57 2.60 -1.65
CA VAL A 57 -11.61 2.98 -0.70
C VAL A 57 -11.29 4.37 -0.15
N VAL A 58 -12.32 5.17 0.12
CA VAL A 58 -12.18 6.48 0.77
C VAL A 58 -11.72 6.29 2.21
N ALA A 59 -10.57 6.85 2.56
CA ALA A 59 -10.02 6.86 3.91
C ALA A 59 -9.04 8.02 4.11
N GLY A 60 -8.71 8.32 5.36
CA GLY A 60 -7.60 9.20 5.73
C GLY A 60 -7.71 10.61 5.13
N SER A 61 -6.62 11.09 4.53
CA SER A 61 -6.56 12.46 3.98
C SER A 61 -7.56 12.70 2.84
N MET A 62 -7.94 11.66 2.08
CA MET A 62 -8.96 11.76 1.04
C MET A 62 -10.34 12.03 1.62
N ALA A 63 -10.72 11.30 2.67
CA ALA A 63 -12.03 11.44 3.32
C ALA A 63 -12.23 12.87 3.82
N LYS A 64 -11.24 13.40 4.54
CA LYS A 64 -11.23 14.78 5.05
C LYS A 64 -11.23 15.82 3.93
N ARG A 65 -10.40 15.64 2.90
CA ARG A 65 -10.26 16.60 1.78
C ARG A 65 -11.53 16.70 0.93
N LEU A 66 -12.22 15.58 0.72
CA LEU A 66 -13.40 15.51 -0.14
C LEU A 66 -14.72 15.60 0.64
N GLY A 67 -14.69 15.59 1.97
CA GLY A 67 -15.89 15.59 2.81
C GLY A 67 -16.72 14.32 2.63
N ARG A 68 -16.06 13.16 2.47
CA ARG A 68 -16.69 11.87 2.22
C ARG A 68 -16.51 10.94 3.41
N GLU A 69 -17.41 9.98 3.57
CA GLU A 69 -17.36 9.00 4.65
C GLU A 69 -16.24 7.97 4.40
N GLU A 70 -15.53 7.60 5.47
CA GLU A 70 -14.54 6.53 5.40
C GLU A 70 -15.21 5.17 5.16
N GLY A 71 -14.56 4.32 4.38
CA GLY A 71 -15.10 3.02 3.97
C GLY A 71 -15.89 3.05 2.66
N GLU A 72 -16.13 4.22 2.07
CA GLU A 72 -16.81 4.29 0.78
C GLU A 72 -15.94 3.72 -0.35
N VAL A 73 -16.44 2.69 -1.04
CA VAL A 73 -15.72 2.05 -2.16
C VAL A 73 -15.78 2.94 -3.40
N LEU A 74 -14.62 3.24 -3.98
CA LEU A 74 -14.55 4.02 -5.20
C LEU A 74 -15.04 3.20 -6.41
N ILE A 75 -15.76 3.86 -7.33
CA ILE A 75 -16.23 3.24 -8.59
C ILE A 75 -15.06 2.64 -9.39
N ARG A 76 -13.89 3.28 -9.30
CA ARG A 76 -12.61 2.76 -9.79
C ARG A 76 -11.48 3.24 -8.90
N PRO A 77 -10.36 2.51 -8.82
CA PRO A 77 -9.18 2.99 -8.12
C PRO A 77 -8.68 4.31 -8.71
N THR A 78 -8.15 5.18 -7.86
CA THR A 78 -7.55 6.47 -8.26
C THR A 78 -6.10 6.54 -7.81
N VAL A 79 -5.31 7.40 -8.47
CA VAL A 79 -3.92 7.72 -8.11
C VAL A 79 -3.82 9.18 -7.71
N GLU A 80 -3.11 9.44 -6.62
CA GLU A 80 -2.79 10.75 -6.10
C GLU A 80 -1.27 10.92 -6.01
N PHE A 81 -0.80 12.15 -6.15
CA PHE A 81 0.60 12.50 -5.93
C PHE A 81 0.70 13.44 -4.74
N SER A 82 1.74 13.27 -3.92
CA SER A 82 2.13 14.29 -2.94
C SER A 82 3.49 14.88 -3.31
N LEU A 83 3.65 16.18 -3.11
CA LEU A 83 4.95 16.84 -3.18
C LEU A 83 5.71 16.58 -1.87
N LYS A 84 6.81 15.83 -1.91
CA LYS A 84 7.69 15.63 -0.75
C LYS A 84 8.22 16.97 -0.22
N SER A 85 7.67 17.43 0.89
CA SER A 85 8.04 18.67 1.56
C SER A 85 7.54 18.68 3.00
N ASP A 86 8.39 18.27 3.94
CA ASP A 86 8.09 18.31 5.38
C ASP A 86 7.59 19.70 5.85
N PRO A 87 8.14 20.85 5.38
CA PRO A 87 7.64 22.17 5.77
C PRO A 87 6.22 22.48 5.29
N LEU A 88 5.75 21.78 4.25
CA LEU A 88 4.43 21.96 3.65
C LEU A 88 3.46 20.81 3.98
N ASP A 89 3.89 19.87 4.82
CA ASP A 89 3.12 18.66 5.18
C ASP A 89 2.68 17.86 3.94
N ASP A 90 3.63 17.62 3.04
CA ASP A 90 3.49 16.81 1.83
C ASP A 90 2.21 17.11 1.01
N PRO A 91 2.07 18.32 0.45
CA PRO A 91 0.81 18.75 -0.13
C PRO A 91 0.45 17.92 -1.36
N TRP A 92 -0.84 17.62 -1.48
CA TRP A 92 -1.38 16.93 -2.64
C TRP A 92 -1.19 17.75 -3.92
N ILE A 93 -0.75 17.07 -4.98
CA ILE A 93 -0.61 17.60 -6.32
C ILE A 93 -1.23 16.64 -7.34
N ASN A 94 -1.51 17.13 -8.54
CA ASN A 94 -1.92 16.31 -9.67
C ASN A 94 -0.75 16.14 -10.67
N GLU A 95 -0.98 15.35 -11.71
CA GLU A 95 0.00 15.13 -12.80
C GLU A 95 0.46 16.43 -13.48
N TYR A 96 -0.43 17.42 -13.63
CA TYR A 96 -0.09 18.69 -14.24
C TYR A 96 0.93 19.48 -13.41
N TYR A 97 0.77 19.50 -12.09
CA TYR A 97 1.77 20.08 -11.19
C TYR A 97 3.08 19.30 -11.24
N ALA A 98 3.03 17.97 -11.27
CA ALA A 98 4.23 17.15 -11.35
C ALA A 98 5.08 17.49 -12.60
N VAL A 99 4.43 17.68 -13.75
CA VAL A 99 5.11 18.07 -15.00
C VAL A 99 5.53 19.55 -14.97
N SER A 100 4.63 20.45 -14.56
CA SER A 100 4.88 21.90 -14.58
C SER A 100 5.99 22.35 -13.62
N LEU A 101 6.16 21.63 -12.50
CA LEU A 101 7.23 21.87 -11.53
C LEU A 101 8.53 21.13 -11.90
N GLY A 102 8.57 20.41 -13.02
CA GLY A 102 9.76 19.68 -13.49
C GLY A 102 10.13 18.47 -12.62
N LEU A 103 9.16 17.89 -11.89
CA LEU A 103 9.38 16.70 -11.07
C LEU A 103 9.50 15.45 -11.95
N ALA A 104 8.73 15.37 -13.03
CA ALA A 104 8.71 14.28 -13.99
C ALA A 104 8.27 14.76 -15.39
N THR A 105 8.63 14.03 -16.45
CA THR A 105 8.04 14.23 -17.78
C THR A 105 6.66 13.58 -17.87
N GLU A 106 5.86 13.95 -18.88
CA GLU A 106 4.57 13.32 -19.11
C GLU A 106 4.66 11.79 -19.28
N GLU A 107 5.68 11.32 -20.01
CA GLU A 107 5.92 9.89 -20.23
C GLU A 107 6.23 9.18 -18.92
N GLN A 108 7.03 9.82 -18.07
CA GLN A 108 7.39 9.27 -16.76
C GLN A 108 6.17 9.21 -15.84
N VAL A 109 5.32 10.25 -15.82
CA VAL A 109 4.07 10.23 -15.04
C VAL A 109 3.14 9.11 -15.52
N LYS A 110 2.97 8.96 -16.84
CA LYS A 110 2.15 7.88 -17.43
C LYS A 110 2.67 6.50 -17.03
N GLU A 111 3.98 6.30 -17.06
CA GLU A 111 4.59 5.03 -16.69
C GLU A 111 4.44 4.73 -15.19
N VAL A 112 4.62 5.73 -14.33
CA VAL A 112 4.40 5.62 -12.88
C VAL A 112 2.96 5.23 -12.57
N ILE A 113 1.98 5.90 -13.18
CA ILE A 113 0.55 5.57 -13.01
C ILE A 113 0.27 4.13 -13.45
N ARG A 114 0.84 3.72 -14.59
CA ARG A 114 0.69 2.36 -15.13
C ARG A 114 1.24 1.31 -14.15
N GLN A 115 2.42 1.55 -13.60
CA GLN A 115 3.05 0.64 -12.62
C GLN A 115 2.28 0.61 -11.30
N ALA A 116 1.82 1.75 -10.80
CA ALA A 116 1.04 1.84 -9.56
C ALA A 116 -0.27 1.05 -9.65
N PHE A 117 -0.98 1.14 -10.76
CA PHE A 117 -2.16 0.30 -10.99
C PHE A 117 -1.81 -1.18 -11.16
N ALA A 118 -0.70 -1.52 -11.82
CA ALA A 118 -0.27 -2.91 -11.93
C ALA A 118 0.02 -3.54 -10.54
N VAL A 119 0.63 -2.77 -9.62
CA VAL A 119 0.80 -3.20 -8.23
C VAL A 119 -0.58 -3.42 -7.57
N ASN A 120 -1.51 -2.48 -7.74
CA ASN A 120 -2.88 -2.64 -7.19
C ASN A 120 -3.57 -3.91 -7.70
N ASP A 121 -3.46 -4.19 -9.00
CA ASP A 121 -4.08 -5.35 -9.64
C ASP A 121 -3.52 -6.68 -9.13
N VAL A 122 -2.27 -6.69 -8.63
CA VAL A 122 -1.66 -7.85 -7.98
C VAL A 122 -2.06 -7.93 -6.51
N LEU A 123 -1.93 -6.84 -5.76
CA LEU A 123 -2.12 -6.82 -4.32
C LEU A 123 -3.58 -6.98 -3.91
N LYS A 124 -4.50 -6.32 -4.61
CA LYS A 124 -5.92 -6.31 -4.28
C LYS A 124 -6.54 -7.72 -4.25
N PRO A 125 -6.43 -8.56 -5.29
CA PRO A 125 -6.93 -9.94 -5.21
C PRO A 125 -6.13 -10.80 -4.24
N PHE A 126 -4.80 -10.63 -4.18
CA PHE A 126 -3.95 -11.40 -3.25
C PHE A 126 -4.34 -11.20 -1.78
N LEU A 127 -4.73 -9.98 -1.40
CA LEU A 127 -5.19 -9.64 -0.06
C LEU A 127 -6.65 -10.02 0.16
N ALA A 128 -7.51 -9.85 -0.86
CA ALA A 128 -8.90 -10.28 -0.78
C ALA A 128 -9.02 -11.80 -0.50
N ASP A 129 -8.18 -12.62 -1.14
CA ASP A 129 -8.09 -14.07 -0.89
C ASP A 129 -7.70 -14.42 0.57
N LYS A 130 -7.21 -13.45 1.34
CA LYS A 130 -6.80 -13.59 2.74
C LYS A 130 -7.75 -12.87 3.71
N GLY A 131 -8.90 -12.39 3.23
CA GLY A 131 -9.84 -11.63 4.05
C GLY A 131 -9.31 -10.25 4.44
N VAL A 132 -8.46 -9.63 3.60
CA VAL A 132 -7.93 -8.28 3.84
C VAL A 132 -8.34 -7.35 2.70
N VAL A 133 -8.90 -6.20 3.05
CA VAL A 133 -9.24 -5.12 2.11
C VAL A 133 -8.04 -4.18 1.97
N LEU A 134 -7.52 -4.08 0.74
CA LEU A 134 -6.52 -3.08 0.38
C LEU A 134 -7.20 -1.72 0.17
N VAL A 135 -7.26 -0.91 1.23
CA VAL A 135 -7.92 0.41 1.23
C VAL A 135 -7.16 1.39 0.35
N ASP A 136 -5.89 1.63 0.68
CA ASP A 136 -4.96 2.43 -0.10
C ASP A 136 -3.51 2.02 0.20
N PHE A 137 -2.59 2.43 -0.67
CA PHE A 137 -1.17 2.25 -0.47
C PHE A 137 -0.36 3.33 -1.19
N LYS A 138 0.84 3.58 -0.70
CA LYS A 138 1.80 4.56 -1.20
C LYS A 138 3.02 3.85 -1.76
N LEU A 139 3.43 4.31 -2.94
CA LEU A 139 4.62 3.89 -3.67
C LEU A 139 5.59 5.05 -3.82
N GLU A 140 6.89 4.76 -3.88
CA GLU A 140 7.94 5.77 -4.12
C GLU A 140 8.75 5.38 -5.37
N PHE A 141 8.65 6.17 -6.44
CA PHE A 141 9.32 5.85 -7.71
C PHE A 141 10.68 6.53 -7.86
N GLY A 142 11.69 5.76 -8.24
CA GLY A 142 13.03 6.27 -8.54
C GLY A 142 13.54 5.89 -9.94
N LEU A 143 14.35 6.76 -10.55
CA LEU A 143 15.09 6.51 -11.79
C LEU A 143 16.38 5.74 -11.49
N PHE A 144 16.58 4.62 -12.17
CA PHE A 144 17.86 3.91 -12.13
C PHE A 144 18.95 4.62 -12.95
N LEU A 145 20.20 4.24 -12.70
CA LEU A 145 21.38 4.72 -13.44
C LEU A 145 21.33 4.43 -14.95
N ARG A 146 20.42 3.56 -15.39
CA ARG A 146 20.16 3.26 -16.81
C ARG A 146 18.81 3.83 -17.22
N PRO A 147 18.67 4.40 -18.43
CA PRO A 147 17.38 4.88 -18.92
C PRO A 147 16.38 3.71 -19.03
N GLY A 148 15.22 3.80 -18.38
CA GLY A 148 14.05 2.95 -18.70
C GLY A 148 13.38 2.18 -17.55
N ASP A 149 14.01 2.05 -16.38
CA ASP A 149 13.45 1.26 -15.28
C ASP A 149 13.05 2.19 -14.09
N ALA A 150 12.04 1.81 -13.31
CA ALA A 150 11.62 2.50 -12.07
C ALA A 150 11.61 1.53 -10.87
N GLY A 151 12.13 1.98 -9.71
CA GLY A 151 12.13 1.20 -8.45
C GLY A 151 11.05 1.69 -7.48
N ASP A 152 10.65 0.84 -6.54
CA ASP A 152 9.53 1.07 -5.60
C ASP A 152 9.78 0.44 -4.21
N GLU A 153 9.09 0.91 -3.17
CA GLU A 153 9.05 0.34 -1.80
C GLU A 153 7.59 0.15 -1.35
N ILE A 154 7.25 -1.07 -0.93
CA ILE A 154 5.93 -1.42 -0.38
C ILE A 154 6.15 -2.01 1.02
N SER A 155 5.64 -1.34 2.05
CA SER A 155 5.70 -1.80 3.44
C SER A 155 4.42 -1.41 4.19
N PRO A 156 4.15 -1.96 5.39
CA PRO A 156 2.98 -1.57 6.21
C PRO A 156 3.02 -0.11 6.65
N ASP A 157 4.21 0.51 6.68
CA ASP A 157 4.35 1.94 6.96
C ASP A 157 3.96 2.80 5.74
N THR A 158 3.81 2.19 4.56
CA THR A 158 3.35 2.84 3.33
C THR A 158 1.96 2.38 2.86
N CYS A 159 1.29 1.48 3.60
CA CYS A 159 0.01 0.87 3.21
C CYS A 159 -1.05 0.97 4.32
N ARG A 160 -2.33 1.05 3.92
CA ARG A 160 -3.46 0.84 4.82
C ARG A 160 -4.15 -0.48 4.52
N PHE A 161 -4.34 -1.28 5.56
CA PHE A 161 -4.90 -2.63 5.49
C PHE A 161 -6.03 -2.75 6.48
N TRP A 162 -7.22 -3.11 6.01
CA TRP A 162 -8.37 -3.36 6.89
C TRP A 162 -8.79 -4.82 6.82
N ASP A 163 -9.27 -5.37 7.94
CA ASP A 163 -9.91 -6.67 7.97
C ASP A 163 -11.21 -6.65 7.15
N ALA A 164 -11.45 -7.67 6.34
CA ALA A 164 -12.58 -7.67 5.40
C ALA A 164 -13.94 -7.90 6.04
N ASP A 165 -14.00 -8.57 7.19
CA ASP A 165 -15.26 -8.92 7.85
C ASP A 165 -15.65 -7.87 8.90
N THR A 166 -14.66 -7.35 9.62
CA THR A 166 -14.84 -6.46 10.77
C THR A 166 -14.54 -5.00 10.45
N HIS A 167 -13.81 -4.73 9.35
CA HIS A 167 -13.26 -3.42 9.01
C HIS A 167 -12.35 -2.83 10.10
N GLU A 168 -11.79 -3.68 10.97
CA GLU A 168 -10.76 -3.27 11.91
C GLU A 168 -9.47 -2.90 11.17
N HIS A 169 -8.78 -1.86 11.65
CA HIS A 169 -7.52 -1.41 11.07
C HIS A 169 -6.39 -2.38 11.44
N LEU A 170 -5.69 -2.88 10.43
CA LEU A 170 -4.52 -3.77 10.55
C LEU A 170 -3.21 -3.03 10.22
N ASP A 171 -3.30 -1.72 10.02
CA ASP A 171 -2.20 -0.79 9.81
C ASP A 171 -1.84 -0.03 11.11
N LYS A 172 -0.77 0.78 11.05
CA LYS A 172 -0.14 1.42 12.21
C LYS A 172 -0.94 2.59 12.78
#